data_AF-A0A409V7G9-F1
#
_entry.id   AF-A0A409V7G9-F1
#
_cell.length_a   1.000
_cell.length_b   1.000
_cell.length_c   1.000
_cell.angle_alpha   90.00
_cell.angle_beta   90.00
_cell.angle_gamma   90.00
#
_symmetry.space_group_name_H-M   'P 1'
#
loop_
_entity.id
_entity.type
_entity.pdbx_description
1 polymer ?
#
loop_
_entity_poly.entity_id
_entity_poly.type
_entity_poly.pdbx_seq_one_letter_code
_entity_poly.pdbx_strand_id
1 'polypeptide(L)'
;LVLDSIKGWLFGPDTDIDKSFSKNVKFEVVSTDKKFLKFASELNEMSPLDSCYHIVVFSLKKRCGELTEEELNKLAVQLLNCQSQAEGRPVFKCTTDMTLADCTREMDGPTWNAYQIVGNRARAMCYATQQEQFRRMTEMTVSNLVTAATDQLDSMESIKNNQEALHNMATDTIRKLYESQQEMLGHHQQLQITQEGVMTQITDNMASLKTEKALIAAGNKELADQTHNIKNKLEEAMTTLQSQNQEQKTNHEIIIQDLMNIQTKAQDTIDKLGKI
;
A
#
# COMPACT_ATOMS: atom_id res chain seq x y z
N LEU A 1 59.07 -15.50 -31.34
CA LEU A 1 59.99 -16.67 -31.44
C LEU A 1 59.40 -17.93 -30.79
N VAL A 2 59.33 -18.05 -29.46
CA VAL A 2 58.76 -19.27 -28.81
C VAL A 2 57.29 -19.45 -29.17
N LEU A 3 56.48 -18.39 -29.08
CA LEU A 3 55.04 -18.41 -29.41
C LEU A 3 54.75 -18.76 -30.88
N ASP A 4 55.57 -18.28 -31.83
CA ASP A 4 55.36 -18.54 -33.26
C ASP A 4 55.66 -20.00 -33.61
N SER A 5 56.69 -20.58 -32.99
CA SER A 5 57.01 -21.98 -33.14
C SER A 5 55.97 -22.89 -32.48
N ILE A 6 55.40 -22.49 -31.33
CA ILE A 6 54.28 -23.20 -30.67
C ILE A 6 53.06 -23.26 -31.59
N LYS A 7 52.69 -22.14 -32.21
CA LYS A 7 51.53 -22.07 -33.12
C LYS A 7 51.63 -23.04 -34.30
N GLY A 8 52.82 -23.16 -34.90
CA GLY A 8 53.01 -23.97 -36.11
C GLY A 8 52.72 -25.46 -35.95
N TRP A 9 53.07 -26.05 -34.79
CA TRP A 9 52.82 -27.48 -34.54
C TRP A 9 51.51 -27.78 -33.80
N LEU A 10 50.92 -26.78 -33.10
CA LEU A 10 49.59 -26.89 -32.49
C LEU A 10 48.46 -26.72 -33.50
N PHE A 11 48.58 -25.76 -34.43
CA PHE A 11 47.48 -25.33 -35.30
C PHE A 11 47.75 -25.52 -36.80
N GLY A 12 48.97 -25.88 -37.20
CA GLY A 12 49.37 -25.96 -38.61
C GLY A 12 49.68 -24.58 -39.23
N PRO A 13 50.08 -24.54 -40.53
CA PRO A 13 50.60 -23.32 -41.16
C PRO A 13 49.56 -22.25 -41.53
N ASP A 14 48.25 -22.50 -41.42
CA ASP A 14 47.21 -21.50 -41.71
C ASP A 14 45.96 -21.76 -40.87
N THR A 15 45.76 -21.03 -39.78
CA THR A 15 44.42 -20.84 -39.19
C THR A 15 44.30 -19.46 -38.56
N ASP A 16 43.51 -18.60 -39.20
CA ASP A 16 42.95 -17.41 -38.58
C ASP A 16 42.10 -17.84 -37.37
N ILE A 17 42.53 -17.44 -36.18
CA ILE A 17 41.79 -17.66 -34.94
C ILE A 17 40.65 -16.64 -34.91
N ASP A 18 39.58 -16.90 -35.65
CA ASP A 18 38.35 -16.11 -35.57
C ASP A 18 37.29 -16.76 -34.65
N LYS A 19 36.58 -15.85 -33.98
CA LYS A 19 35.70 -15.99 -32.83
C LYS A 19 34.62 -17.06 -33.00
N SER A 20 34.59 -18.04 -32.09
CA SER A 20 33.37 -18.78 -31.79
C SER A 20 33.29 -19.09 -30.29
N PHE A 21 32.62 -18.17 -29.58
CA PHE A 21 32.27 -18.31 -28.17
C PHE A 21 30.97 -19.09 -28.04
N SER A 22 31.05 -20.38 -27.67
CA SER A 22 29.89 -21.16 -27.25
C SER A 22 29.77 -21.17 -25.73
N LYS A 23 28.68 -20.55 -25.29
CA LYS A 23 28.21 -20.31 -23.92
C LYS A 23 27.72 -21.62 -23.30
N ASN A 24 28.59 -22.34 -22.65
CA ASN A 24 28.27 -23.33 -21.62
C ASN A 24 29.51 -23.44 -20.76
N VAL A 25 29.35 -23.23 -19.45
CA VAL A 25 30.42 -23.09 -18.45
C VAL A 25 31.62 -23.96 -18.85
N LYS A 26 32.63 -23.41 -19.48
CA LYS A 26 33.96 -24.02 -19.62
C LYS A 26 34.76 -23.42 -18.47
N PHE A 27 35.71 -24.19 -17.95
CA PHE A 27 36.62 -23.77 -16.88
C PHE A 27 36.65 -22.26 -16.69
N GLU A 28 36.02 -21.74 -15.63
CA GLU A 28 35.58 -20.35 -15.56
C GLU A 28 36.79 -19.40 -15.46
N VAL A 29 37.39 -19.09 -16.59
CA VAL A 29 37.79 -17.74 -16.90
C VAL A 29 36.70 -17.22 -17.83
N VAL A 30 35.64 -16.67 -17.23
CA VAL A 30 34.68 -15.80 -17.93
C VAL A 30 35.49 -14.85 -18.78
N SER A 31 35.23 -14.83 -20.09
CA SER A 31 35.83 -13.92 -21.06
C SER A 31 35.48 -12.48 -20.71
N THR A 32 36.23 -11.92 -19.79
CA THR A 32 36.31 -10.50 -19.51
C THR A 32 37.76 -10.14 -19.78
N ASP A 33 37.97 -9.25 -20.74
CA ASP A 33 39.28 -8.87 -21.29
C ASP A 33 40.33 -8.55 -20.21
N LYS A 34 39.91 -8.19 -18.99
CA LYS A 34 40.79 -7.98 -17.83
C LYS A 34 41.50 -9.24 -17.30
N LYS A 35 40.87 -10.42 -17.30
CA LYS A 35 41.52 -11.67 -16.90
C LYS A 35 42.42 -12.24 -18.00
N PHE A 36 42.09 -11.99 -19.27
CA PHE A 36 42.97 -12.32 -20.39
C PHE A 36 44.27 -11.51 -20.34
N LEU A 37 44.19 -10.21 -20.03
CA LEU A 37 45.37 -9.37 -19.79
C LEU A 37 46.19 -9.84 -18.59
N LYS A 38 45.54 -10.29 -17.51
CA LYS A 38 46.21 -10.87 -16.33
C LYS A 38 46.89 -12.20 -16.66
N PHE A 39 46.23 -13.07 -17.43
CA PHE A 39 46.80 -14.32 -17.91
C PHE A 39 47.99 -14.06 -18.84
N ALA A 40 47.89 -13.11 -19.76
CA ALA A 40 49.00 -12.71 -20.63
C ALA A 40 50.18 -12.10 -19.85
N SER A 41 49.92 -11.36 -18.77
CA SER A 41 51.00 -10.86 -17.89
C SER A 41 51.62 -11.97 -17.04
N GLU A 42 50.83 -12.91 -16.52
CA GLU A 42 51.32 -14.06 -15.74
C GLU A 42 52.19 -14.98 -16.59
N LEU A 43 51.87 -15.16 -17.88
CA LEU A 43 52.69 -15.95 -18.81
C LEU A 43 54.07 -15.32 -19.08
N ASN A 44 54.21 -14.00 -19.03
CA ASN A 44 55.51 -13.35 -19.23
C ASN A 44 56.47 -13.52 -18.03
N GLU A 45 55.95 -13.86 -16.85
CA GLU A 45 56.74 -14.10 -15.64
C GLU A 45 57.14 -15.58 -15.47
N MET A 46 56.63 -16.47 -16.32
CA MET A 46 56.84 -17.92 -16.25
C MET A 46 58.01 -18.39 -17.10
N SER A 47 58.50 -19.62 -16.81
CA SER A 47 59.46 -20.27 -17.68
C SER A 47 58.85 -20.52 -19.08
N PRO A 48 59.66 -20.64 -20.14
CA PRO A 48 59.16 -20.96 -21.48
C PRO A 48 58.37 -22.28 -21.53
N LEU A 49 58.74 -23.25 -20.68
CA LEU A 49 58.08 -24.54 -20.57
C LEU A 49 56.71 -24.41 -19.90
N ASP A 50 56.64 -23.70 -18.76
CA ASP A 50 55.39 -23.49 -18.03
C ASP A 50 54.40 -22.68 -18.88
N SER A 51 54.90 -21.66 -19.58
CA SER A 51 54.10 -20.87 -20.54
C SER A 51 53.48 -21.75 -21.62
N CYS A 52 54.25 -22.69 -22.18
CA CYS A 52 53.77 -23.63 -23.19
C CYS A 52 52.69 -24.57 -22.63
N TYR A 53 52.89 -25.12 -21.43
CA TYR A 53 51.88 -25.96 -20.77
C TYR A 53 50.58 -25.20 -20.54
N HIS A 54 50.65 -23.95 -20.07
CA HIS A 54 49.47 -23.11 -19.88
C HIS A 54 48.75 -22.83 -21.20
N ILE A 55 49.47 -22.55 -22.29
CA ILE A 55 48.87 -22.34 -23.62
C ILE A 55 48.19 -23.61 -24.13
N VAL A 56 48.84 -24.77 -24.01
CA VAL A 56 48.29 -26.07 -24.42
C VAL A 56 47.01 -26.37 -23.65
N VAL A 57 47.03 -26.21 -22.32
CA VAL A 57 45.83 -26.40 -21.47
C VAL A 57 44.73 -25.40 -21.82
N PHE A 58 45.08 -24.14 -22.11
CA PHE A 58 44.12 -23.11 -22.51
C PHE A 58 43.50 -23.37 -23.90
N SER A 59 44.24 -24.02 -24.80
CA SER A 59 43.75 -24.38 -26.14
C SER A 59 42.69 -25.49 -26.12
N LEU A 60 42.49 -26.15 -24.98
CA LEU A 60 41.46 -27.18 -24.82
C LEU A 60 40.06 -26.57 -24.99
N LYS A 61 39.38 -26.98 -26.07
CA LYS A 61 38.01 -26.54 -26.37
C LYS A 61 36.96 -27.17 -25.45
N LYS A 62 37.31 -28.25 -24.74
CA LYS A 62 36.44 -29.07 -23.89
C LYS A 62 36.96 -29.10 -22.45
N ARG A 63 36.08 -29.39 -21.50
CA ARG A 63 36.50 -29.69 -20.12
C ARG A 63 37.27 -31.01 -20.12
N CYS A 64 38.20 -31.19 -19.18
CA CYS A 64 38.94 -32.44 -19.05
C CYS A 64 38.04 -33.69 -18.87
N GLY A 65 36.83 -33.54 -18.32
CA GLY A 65 35.87 -34.65 -18.17
C GLY A 65 35.11 -35.00 -19.46
N GLU A 66 35.24 -34.19 -20.51
CA GLU A 66 34.58 -34.37 -21.81
C GLU A 66 35.56 -34.78 -22.91
N LEU A 67 36.86 -34.88 -22.58
CA LEU A 67 37.89 -35.31 -23.51
C LEU A 67 37.81 -36.82 -23.72
N THR A 68 37.85 -37.26 -24.98
CA THR A 68 38.02 -38.68 -25.29
C THR A 68 39.46 -39.14 -24.98
N GLU A 69 39.67 -40.44 -24.87
CA GLU A 69 41.02 -41.01 -24.72
C GLU A 69 41.95 -40.56 -25.85
N GLU A 70 41.45 -40.43 -27.08
CA GLU A 70 42.23 -39.93 -28.20
C GLU A 70 42.61 -38.45 -28.04
N GLU A 71 41.69 -37.61 -27.57
CA GLU A 71 41.95 -36.19 -27.30
C GLU A 71 42.94 -36.00 -26.14
N LEU A 72 42.84 -36.81 -25.08
CA LEU A 72 43.82 -36.84 -23.98
C LEU A 72 45.21 -37.26 -24.45
N ASN A 73 45.28 -38.22 -25.36
CA ASN A 73 46.53 -38.67 -25.95
C ASN A 73 47.13 -37.63 -26.90
N LYS A 74 46.32 -36.91 -27.69
CA LYS A 74 46.79 -35.76 -28.49
C LYS A 74 47.30 -34.62 -27.61
N LEU A 75 46.62 -34.33 -26.50
CA LEU A 75 47.09 -33.40 -25.48
C LEU A 75 48.46 -33.82 -24.93
N ALA A 76 48.68 -35.12 -24.70
CA ALA A 76 49.97 -35.63 -24.26
C ALA A 76 51.09 -35.40 -25.30
N VAL A 77 50.80 -35.54 -26.59
CA VAL A 77 51.76 -35.16 -27.66
C VAL A 77 52.08 -33.67 -27.61
N GLN A 78 51.09 -32.81 -27.38
CA GLN A 78 51.31 -31.36 -27.28
C GLN A 78 52.15 -30.99 -26.05
N LEU A 79 51.92 -31.62 -24.91
CA LEU A 79 52.74 -31.44 -23.71
C LEU A 79 54.16 -31.97 -23.90
N LEU A 80 54.31 -33.09 -24.63
CA LEU A 80 55.63 -33.61 -25.00
C LEU A 80 56.37 -32.60 -25.89
N ASN A 81 55.69 -32.00 -26.87
CA ASN A 81 56.29 -30.99 -27.73
C ASN A 81 56.75 -29.75 -26.96
N CYS A 82 56.01 -29.31 -25.94
CA CYS A 82 56.47 -28.24 -25.05
C CYS A 82 57.80 -28.60 -24.38
N GLN A 83 57.93 -29.84 -23.87
CA GLN A 83 59.17 -30.32 -23.27
C GLN A 83 60.29 -30.42 -24.30
N SER A 84 60.02 -31.05 -25.45
CA SER A 84 61.00 -31.20 -26.53
C SER A 84 61.51 -29.86 -27.02
N GLN A 85 60.64 -28.87 -27.22
CA GLN A 85 61.02 -27.55 -27.69
C GLN A 85 61.89 -26.80 -26.65
N ALA A 86 61.55 -26.91 -25.36
CA ALA A 86 62.37 -26.32 -24.29
C ALA A 86 63.77 -26.95 -24.20
N GLU A 87 63.90 -28.22 -24.57
CA GLU A 87 65.17 -28.96 -24.58
C GLU A 87 65.90 -28.95 -25.96
N GLY A 88 65.34 -28.29 -26.98
CA GLY A 88 65.92 -28.28 -28.33
C GLY A 88 65.84 -29.63 -29.07
N ARG A 89 64.88 -30.48 -28.71
CA ARG A 89 64.61 -31.79 -29.34
C ARG A 89 63.55 -31.67 -30.45
N PRO A 90 63.45 -32.69 -31.34
CA PRO A 90 62.39 -32.74 -32.35
C PRO A 90 60.99 -32.67 -31.74
N VAL A 91 60.11 -31.93 -32.41
CA VAL A 91 58.69 -31.81 -32.07
C VAL A 91 57.85 -32.53 -33.13
N PHE A 92 56.69 -33.06 -32.72
CA PHE A 92 55.82 -33.87 -33.56
C PHE A 92 54.53 -33.12 -33.85
N LYS A 93 54.22 -32.88 -35.11
CA LYS A 93 52.99 -32.15 -35.48
C LYS A 93 51.77 -32.96 -35.05
N CYS A 94 50.89 -32.32 -34.26
CA CYS A 94 49.65 -32.97 -33.81
C CYS A 94 48.53 -31.94 -33.66
N THR A 95 47.72 -31.83 -34.72
CA THR A 95 46.53 -30.98 -34.75
C THR A 95 45.28 -31.77 -34.32
N THR A 96 44.17 -31.07 -34.08
CA THR A 96 42.90 -31.70 -33.69
C THR A 96 42.36 -32.68 -34.73
N ASP A 97 42.63 -32.41 -36.01
CA ASP A 97 42.05 -33.15 -37.14
C ASP A 97 42.89 -34.37 -37.56
N MET A 98 44.16 -34.43 -37.14
CA MET A 98 45.03 -35.59 -37.35
C MET A 98 44.62 -36.75 -36.45
N THR A 99 44.83 -38.00 -36.87
CA THR A 99 44.64 -39.14 -35.96
C THR A 99 45.79 -39.24 -34.96
N LEU A 100 45.56 -39.88 -33.81
CA LEU A 100 46.65 -40.14 -32.87
C LEU A 100 47.83 -40.89 -33.52
N ALA A 101 47.52 -41.85 -34.40
CA ALA A 101 48.53 -42.62 -35.12
C ALA A 101 49.39 -41.72 -36.02
N ASP A 102 48.82 -40.67 -36.62
CA ASP A 102 49.58 -39.70 -37.42
C ASP A 102 50.54 -38.89 -36.55
N CYS A 103 50.12 -38.50 -35.35
CA CYS A 103 50.94 -37.71 -34.43
C CYS A 103 52.15 -38.48 -33.90
N THR A 104 52.08 -39.80 -33.82
CA THR A 104 53.09 -40.62 -33.13
C THR A 104 53.89 -41.52 -34.05
N ARG A 105 53.59 -41.55 -35.35
CA ARG A 105 54.23 -42.43 -36.35
C ARG A 105 55.75 -42.29 -36.40
N GLU A 106 56.25 -41.07 -36.24
CA GLU A 106 57.67 -40.73 -36.37
C GLU A 106 58.45 -40.83 -35.05
N MET A 107 57.78 -41.19 -33.94
CA MET A 107 58.43 -41.34 -32.65
C MET A 107 59.26 -42.63 -32.59
N ASP A 108 60.52 -42.52 -32.19
CA ASP A 108 61.36 -43.68 -31.87
C ASP A 108 60.95 -44.31 -30.53
N GLY A 109 61.46 -45.50 -30.21
CA GLY A 109 61.10 -46.24 -28.99
C GLY A 109 61.22 -45.41 -27.70
N PRO A 110 62.36 -44.72 -27.45
CA PRO A 110 62.51 -43.81 -26.31
C PRO A 110 61.50 -42.65 -26.31
N THR A 111 61.25 -42.00 -27.45
CA THR A 111 60.27 -40.90 -27.54
C THR A 111 58.85 -41.39 -27.32
N TRP A 112 58.50 -42.57 -27.85
CA TRP A 112 57.21 -43.21 -27.60
C TRP A 112 57.00 -43.49 -26.11
N ASN A 113 58.03 -43.97 -25.40
CA ASN A 113 57.97 -44.16 -23.95
C ASN A 113 57.79 -42.84 -23.20
N ALA A 114 58.53 -41.78 -23.59
CA ALA A 114 58.37 -40.45 -23.02
C ALA A 114 56.95 -39.90 -23.23
N TYR A 115 56.39 -40.08 -24.44
CA TYR A 115 55.01 -39.76 -24.76
C TYR A 115 54.02 -40.46 -23.82
N GLN A 116 54.17 -41.76 -23.56
CA GLN A 116 53.30 -42.51 -22.65
C GLN A 116 53.38 -41.96 -21.21
N ILE A 117 54.58 -41.61 -20.73
CA ILE A 117 54.78 -41.02 -19.40
C ILE A 117 54.09 -39.65 -19.31
N VAL A 118 54.27 -38.80 -20.33
CA VAL A 118 53.61 -37.51 -20.43
C VAL A 118 52.08 -37.69 -20.54
N GLY A 119 51.60 -38.76 -21.16
CA GLY A 119 50.18 -39.13 -21.19
C GLY A 119 49.59 -39.36 -19.80
N ASN A 120 50.30 -40.07 -18.93
CA ASN A 120 49.88 -40.22 -17.53
C ASN A 120 49.88 -38.87 -16.79
N ARG A 121 50.85 -38.00 -17.06
CA ARG A 121 50.86 -36.63 -16.51
C ARG A 121 49.69 -35.78 -16.99
N ALA A 122 49.32 -35.89 -18.28
CA ALA A 122 48.17 -35.21 -18.87
C ALA A 122 46.87 -35.64 -18.17
N ARG A 123 46.69 -36.95 -17.96
CA ARG A 123 45.54 -37.51 -17.22
C ARG A 123 45.51 -36.99 -15.78
N ALA A 124 46.62 -37.07 -15.06
CA ALA A 124 46.72 -36.60 -13.68
C ALA A 124 46.39 -35.12 -13.55
N MET A 125 46.92 -34.28 -14.45
CA MET A 125 46.61 -32.85 -14.51
C MET A 125 45.11 -32.61 -14.78
N CYS A 126 44.52 -33.37 -15.69
CA CYS A 126 43.10 -33.26 -16.00
C CYS A 126 42.19 -33.68 -14.84
N TYR A 127 42.53 -34.73 -14.10
CA TYR A 127 41.80 -35.13 -12.90
C TYR A 127 41.93 -34.11 -11.77
N ALA A 128 43.14 -33.60 -11.52
CA ALA A 128 43.36 -32.56 -10.50
C ALA A 128 42.55 -31.29 -10.82
N THR A 129 42.53 -30.88 -12.08
CA THR A 129 41.77 -29.72 -12.57
C THR A 129 40.26 -29.92 -12.38
N GLN A 130 39.74 -31.12 -12.67
CA GLN A 130 38.34 -31.45 -12.43
C GLN A 130 37.99 -31.45 -10.95
N GLN A 131 38.85 -32.00 -10.10
CA GLN A 131 38.64 -32.03 -8.66
C GLN A 131 38.60 -30.62 -8.06
N GLU A 132 39.50 -29.74 -8.49
CA GLU A 132 39.48 -28.32 -8.10
C GLU A 132 38.20 -27.61 -8.54
N GLN A 133 37.76 -27.86 -9.78
CA GLN A 133 36.50 -27.29 -10.28
C GLN A 133 35.31 -27.80 -9.47
N PHE A 134 35.24 -29.10 -9.21
CA PHE A 134 34.19 -29.70 -8.39
C PHE A 134 34.18 -29.12 -6.98
N ARG A 135 35.35 -28.98 -6.35
CA ARG A 135 35.49 -28.38 -5.02
C ARG A 135 34.95 -26.95 -5.00
N ARG A 136 35.37 -26.10 -5.94
CA ARG A 136 34.91 -24.69 -6.01
C ARG A 136 33.40 -24.57 -6.24
N MET A 137 32.84 -25.37 -7.14
CA MET A 137 31.39 -25.38 -7.38
C MET A 137 30.62 -25.84 -6.15
N THR A 138 31.14 -26.85 -5.44
CA THR A 138 30.54 -27.35 -4.20
C THR A 138 30.59 -26.27 -3.11
N GLU A 139 31.73 -25.61 -2.91
CA GLU A 139 31.89 -24.51 -1.95
C GLU A 139 30.92 -23.36 -2.25
N MET A 140 30.79 -22.92 -3.51
CA MET A 140 29.82 -21.90 -3.90
C MET A 140 28.38 -22.35 -3.66
N THR A 141 28.04 -23.59 -4.01
CA THR A 141 26.68 -24.12 -3.82
C THR A 141 26.32 -24.19 -2.34
N VAL A 142 27.25 -24.64 -1.50
CA VAL A 142 27.08 -24.66 -0.04
C VAL A 142 26.92 -23.24 0.49
N SER A 143 27.76 -22.28 0.06
CA SER A 143 27.66 -20.88 0.47
C SER A 143 26.30 -20.26 0.09
N ASN A 144 25.83 -20.52 -1.13
CA ASN A 144 24.54 -20.03 -1.59
C ASN A 144 23.38 -20.67 -0.80
N LEU A 145 23.48 -21.96 -0.51
CA LEU A 145 22.48 -22.67 0.29
C LEU A 145 22.41 -22.12 1.72
N VAL A 146 23.57 -21.89 2.35
CA VAL A 146 23.64 -21.29 3.70
C VAL A 146 23.00 -19.90 3.70
N THR A 147 23.37 -19.06 2.73
CA THR A 147 22.81 -17.70 2.61
C THR A 147 21.29 -17.74 2.42
N ALA A 148 20.79 -18.55 1.49
CA ALA A 148 19.36 -18.69 1.25
C ALA A 148 18.59 -19.24 2.46
N ALA A 149 19.20 -20.17 3.21
CA ALA A 149 18.60 -20.69 4.44
C ALA A 149 18.54 -19.63 5.54
N THR A 150 19.58 -18.83 5.70
CA THR A 150 19.61 -17.70 6.66
C THR A 150 18.58 -16.64 6.29
N ASP A 151 18.52 -16.21 5.03
CA ASP A 151 17.53 -15.23 4.56
C ASP A 151 16.09 -15.70 4.78
N GLN A 152 15.85 -17.01 4.60
CA GLN A 152 14.55 -17.62 4.86
C GLN A 152 14.20 -17.63 6.36
N LEU A 153 15.18 -17.89 7.23
CA LEU A 153 14.98 -17.83 8.68
C LEU A 153 14.66 -16.40 9.14
N ASP A 154 15.38 -15.41 8.65
CA ASP A 154 15.14 -13.99 8.96
C ASP A 154 13.74 -13.55 8.48
N SER A 155 13.33 -14.02 7.31
CA SER A 155 11.97 -13.78 6.79
C SER A 155 10.90 -14.41 7.68
N MET A 156 11.13 -15.63 8.18
CA MET A 156 10.21 -16.29 9.11
C MET A 156 10.14 -15.58 10.47
N GLU A 157 11.27 -15.06 10.96
CA GLU A 157 11.30 -14.24 12.18
C GLU A 157 10.50 -12.94 12.01
N SER A 158 10.66 -12.26 10.88
CA SER A 158 9.87 -11.08 10.54
C SER A 158 8.36 -11.39 10.48
N ILE A 159 7.98 -12.51 9.85
CA ILE A 159 6.58 -12.97 9.81
C ILE A 159 6.05 -13.22 11.21
N LYS A 160 6.81 -13.91 12.07
CA LYS A 160 6.42 -14.15 13.47
C LYS A 160 6.17 -12.84 14.21
N ASN A 161 7.09 -11.89 14.11
CA ASN A 161 6.98 -10.59 14.79
C ASN A 161 5.77 -9.79 14.30
N ASN A 162 5.52 -9.79 12.98
CA ASN A 162 4.34 -9.15 12.39
C ASN A 162 3.04 -9.84 12.83
N GLN A 163 3.02 -11.16 12.92
CA GLN A 163 1.86 -11.91 13.39
C GLN A 163 1.55 -11.62 14.86
N GLU A 164 2.56 -11.48 15.70
CA GLU A 164 2.41 -11.05 17.10
C GLU A 164 1.87 -9.62 17.20
N ALA A 165 2.42 -8.69 16.42
CA ALA A 165 1.93 -7.30 16.37
C ALA A 165 0.46 -7.22 15.90
N LEU A 166 0.09 -7.99 14.86
CA LEU A 166 -1.28 -8.10 14.38
C LEU A 166 -2.21 -8.69 15.45
N HIS A 167 -1.77 -9.72 16.16
CA HIS A 167 -2.55 -10.34 17.25
C HIS A 167 -2.82 -9.34 18.39
N ASN A 168 -1.81 -8.56 18.77
CA ASN A 168 -1.95 -7.52 19.79
C ASN A 168 -2.92 -6.42 19.34
N MET A 169 -2.80 -5.92 18.11
CA MET A 169 -3.73 -4.94 17.55
C MET A 169 -5.16 -5.47 17.46
N ALA A 170 -5.35 -6.73 17.06
CA ALA A 170 -6.67 -7.36 17.00
C ALA A 170 -7.30 -7.45 18.39
N THR A 171 -6.52 -7.88 19.39
CA THR A 171 -6.96 -7.95 20.79
C THR A 171 -7.36 -6.57 21.32
N ASP A 172 -6.54 -5.55 21.08
CA ASP A 172 -6.84 -4.17 21.48
C ASP A 172 -8.08 -3.60 20.77
N THR A 173 -8.26 -3.93 19.50
CA THR A 173 -9.43 -3.50 18.72
C THR A 173 -10.69 -4.15 19.26
N ILE A 174 -10.66 -5.45 19.53
CA ILE A 174 -11.80 -6.18 20.13
C ILE A 174 -12.16 -5.57 21.48
N ARG A 175 -11.16 -5.27 22.32
CA ARG A 175 -11.37 -4.63 23.62
C ARG A 175 -12.03 -3.25 23.48
N LYS A 176 -11.51 -2.39 22.60
CA LYS A 176 -12.09 -1.05 22.36
C LYS A 176 -13.51 -1.13 21.80
N LEU A 177 -13.79 -2.08 20.91
CA LEU A 177 -15.13 -2.32 20.40
C LEU A 177 -16.10 -2.72 21.50
N TYR A 178 -15.67 -3.61 22.40
CA TYR A 178 -16.47 -4.01 23.55
C TYR A 178 -16.78 -2.83 24.49
N GLU A 179 -15.75 -2.03 24.83
CA GLU A 179 -15.90 -0.81 25.64
C GLU A 179 -16.88 0.17 24.99
N SER A 180 -16.73 0.43 23.69
CA SER A 180 -17.62 1.32 22.94
C SER A 180 -19.05 0.80 22.85
N GLN A 181 -19.24 -0.52 22.67
CA GLN A 181 -20.57 -1.13 22.66
C GLN A 181 -21.25 -0.97 24.02
N GLN A 182 -20.51 -1.12 25.12
CA GLN A 182 -21.06 -0.95 26.46
C GLN A 182 -21.42 0.50 26.76
N GLU A 183 -20.60 1.46 26.32
CA GLU A 183 -20.93 2.88 26.40
C GLU A 183 -22.20 3.21 25.59
N MET A 184 -22.32 2.69 24.36
CA MET A 184 -23.48 2.89 23.50
C MET A 184 -24.76 2.33 24.12
N LEU A 185 -24.70 1.15 24.76
CA LEU A 185 -25.83 0.61 25.51
C LEU A 185 -26.22 1.52 26.69
N GLY A 186 -25.24 2.08 27.40
CA GLY A 186 -25.48 3.07 28.44
C GLY A 186 -26.17 4.34 27.93
N HIS A 187 -25.68 4.90 26.82
CA HIS A 187 -26.32 6.04 26.15
C HIS A 187 -27.74 5.72 25.68
N HIS A 188 -27.96 4.52 25.14
CA HIS A 188 -29.29 4.08 24.71
C HIS A 188 -30.28 4.02 25.87
N GLN A 189 -29.86 3.45 27.00
CA GLN A 189 -30.68 3.39 28.21
C GLN A 189 -30.99 4.80 28.75
N GLN A 190 -29.99 5.69 28.78
CA GLN A 190 -30.20 7.07 29.21
C GLN A 190 -31.15 7.82 28.28
N LEU A 191 -31.05 7.62 26.96
CA LEU A 191 -31.94 8.22 25.99
C LEU A 191 -33.38 7.74 26.20
N GLN A 192 -33.58 6.45 26.45
CA GLN A 192 -34.89 5.87 26.73
C GLN A 192 -35.53 6.51 27.97
N ILE A 193 -34.78 6.63 29.07
CA ILE A 193 -35.26 7.29 30.31
C ILE A 193 -35.61 8.76 30.04
N THR A 194 -34.75 9.45 29.30
CA THR A 194 -34.96 10.88 28.98
C THR A 194 -36.19 11.07 28.09
N GLN A 195 -36.38 10.19 27.10
CA GLN A 195 -37.53 10.20 26.21
C GLN A 195 -38.84 9.95 26.97
N GLU A 196 -38.85 8.99 27.90
CA GLU A 196 -39.99 8.74 28.76
C GLU A 196 -40.33 9.99 29.61
N GLY A 197 -39.33 10.62 30.23
CA GLY A 197 -39.51 11.85 30.99
C GLY A 197 -40.05 13.01 30.16
N VAL A 198 -39.57 13.19 28.92
CA VAL A 198 -40.11 14.19 27.98
C VAL A 198 -41.58 13.91 27.65
N MET A 199 -41.96 12.65 27.42
CA MET A 199 -43.35 12.28 27.13
C MET A 199 -44.27 12.55 28.34
N THR A 200 -43.81 12.30 29.56
CA THR A 200 -44.55 12.65 30.78
C THR A 200 -44.77 14.16 30.86
N GLN A 201 -43.71 14.97 30.67
CA GLN A 201 -43.82 16.44 30.69
C GLN A 201 -44.76 16.98 29.61
N ILE A 202 -44.71 16.42 28.40
CA ILE A 202 -45.65 16.79 27.32
C ILE A 202 -47.09 16.48 27.74
N THR A 203 -47.33 15.32 28.35
CA THR A 203 -48.66 14.91 28.80
C THR A 203 -49.19 15.82 29.91
N ASP A 204 -48.35 16.19 30.87
CA ASP A 204 -48.69 17.11 31.96
C ASP A 204 -48.99 18.52 31.45
N ASN A 205 -48.17 19.03 30.53
CA ASN A 205 -48.40 20.30 29.86
C ASN A 205 -49.68 20.29 29.04
N MET A 206 -49.97 19.20 28.31
CA MET A 206 -51.20 19.03 27.54
C MET A 206 -52.44 19.02 28.44
N ALA A 207 -52.36 18.35 29.60
CA ALA A 207 -53.43 18.35 30.59
C ALA A 207 -53.67 19.75 31.17
N SER A 208 -52.60 20.47 31.51
CA SER A 208 -52.66 21.85 32.00
C SER A 208 -53.22 22.82 30.96
N LEU A 209 -52.82 22.69 29.69
CA LEU A 209 -53.38 23.48 28.59
C LEU A 209 -54.88 23.23 28.41
N LYS A 210 -55.34 21.98 28.60
CA LYS A 210 -56.76 21.65 28.52
C LYS A 210 -57.57 22.29 29.64
N THR A 211 -57.04 22.30 30.87
CA THR A 211 -57.70 22.96 32.01
C THR A 211 -57.71 24.47 31.82
N GLU A 212 -56.60 25.07 31.39
CA GLU A 212 -56.51 26.50 31.11
C GLU A 212 -57.48 26.92 29.98
N LYS A 213 -57.56 26.15 28.89
CA LYS A 213 -58.54 26.38 27.81
C LYS A 213 -59.98 26.35 28.33
N ALA A 214 -60.31 25.43 29.24
CA ALA A 214 -61.64 25.35 29.84
C ALA A 214 -61.93 26.56 30.74
N LEU A 215 -60.94 27.01 31.52
CA LEU A 215 -61.04 28.22 32.34
C LEU A 215 -61.23 29.48 31.47
N ILE A 216 -60.48 29.63 30.39
CA ILE A 216 -60.65 30.74 29.44
C ILE A 216 -62.05 30.72 28.82
N ALA A 217 -62.55 29.55 28.41
CA ALA A 217 -63.90 29.43 27.86
C ALA A 217 -64.98 29.83 28.89
N ALA A 218 -64.81 29.43 30.15
CA ALA A 218 -65.70 29.84 31.24
C ALA A 218 -65.62 31.36 31.50
N GLY A 219 -64.42 31.93 31.56
CA GLY A 219 -64.21 33.36 31.74
C GLY A 219 -64.79 34.20 30.59
N ASN A 220 -64.64 33.75 29.35
CA ASN A 220 -65.24 34.41 28.18
C ASN A 220 -66.76 34.38 28.22
N LYS A 221 -67.36 33.27 28.68
CA LYS A 221 -68.80 33.18 28.88
C LYS A 221 -69.28 34.17 29.95
N GLU A 222 -68.58 34.23 31.07
CA GLU A 222 -68.91 35.17 32.14
C GLU A 222 -68.76 36.63 31.70
N LEU A 223 -67.71 36.97 30.94
CA LEU A 223 -67.55 38.29 30.33
C LEU A 223 -68.69 38.63 29.36
N ALA A 224 -69.16 37.67 28.57
CA ALA A 224 -70.30 37.86 27.68
C ALA A 224 -71.59 38.12 28.46
N ASP A 225 -71.85 37.36 29.52
CA ASP A 225 -73.01 37.53 30.40
C ASP A 225 -72.98 38.89 31.12
N GLN A 226 -71.81 39.29 31.64
CA GLN A 226 -71.60 40.61 32.23
C GLN A 226 -71.82 41.73 31.22
N THR A 227 -71.29 41.59 30.00
CA THR A 227 -71.49 42.56 28.91
C THR A 227 -72.97 42.71 28.55
N HIS A 228 -73.71 41.59 28.51
CA HIS A 228 -75.13 41.62 28.26
C HIS A 228 -75.91 42.32 29.39
N ASN A 229 -75.56 42.06 30.65
CA ASN A 229 -76.17 42.73 31.80
C ASN A 229 -75.88 44.24 31.80
N ILE A 230 -74.64 44.65 31.50
CA ILE A 230 -74.27 46.07 31.34
C ILE A 230 -75.09 46.71 30.21
N LYS A 231 -75.22 46.04 29.07
CA LYS A 231 -76.06 46.52 27.96
C LYS A 231 -77.51 46.73 28.41
N ASN A 232 -78.11 45.76 29.08
CA ASN A 232 -79.50 45.84 29.54
C ASN A 232 -79.69 47.00 30.54
N LYS A 233 -78.77 47.18 31.50
CA LYS A 233 -78.79 48.31 32.42
C LYS A 233 -78.62 49.66 31.71
N LEU A 234 -77.80 49.72 30.67
CA LEU A 234 -77.62 50.92 29.86
C LEU A 234 -78.89 51.25 29.07
N GLU A 235 -79.55 50.25 28.49
CA GLU A 235 -80.85 50.41 27.82
C GLU A 235 -81.94 50.88 28.80
N GLU A 236 -82.00 50.31 30.00
CA GLU A 236 -82.94 50.73 31.06
C GLU A 236 -82.68 52.17 31.54
N ALA A 237 -81.42 52.55 31.72
CA ALA A 237 -81.06 53.93 32.05
C ALA A 237 -81.44 54.89 30.90
N MET A 238 -81.26 54.46 29.66
CA MET A 238 -81.60 55.26 28.47
C MET A 238 -83.11 55.47 28.33
N THR A 239 -83.93 54.43 28.54
CA THR A 239 -85.40 54.56 28.51
C THR A 239 -85.90 55.44 29.65
N THR A 240 -85.30 55.33 30.84
CA THR A 240 -85.62 56.19 31.99
C THR A 240 -85.31 57.66 31.70
N LEU A 241 -84.12 57.94 31.14
CA LEU A 241 -83.74 59.30 30.72
C LEU A 241 -84.68 59.85 29.65
N GLN A 242 -85.09 59.02 28.69
CA GLN A 242 -86.04 59.43 27.65
C GLN A 242 -87.42 59.75 28.26
N SER A 243 -87.88 58.96 29.22
CA SER A 243 -89.12 59.22 29.97
C SER A 243 -89.05 60.53 30.75
N GLN A 244 -87.96 60.77 31.49
CA GLN A 244 -87.74 62.02 32.23
C GLN A 244 -87.73 63.24 31.31
N ASN A 245 -87.10 63.14 30.14
CA ASN A 245 -87.07 64.22 29.16
C ASN A 245 -88.49 64.52 28.61
N GLN A 246 -89.28 63.47 28.36
CA GLN A 246 -90.67 63.64 27.94
C GLN A 246 -91.53 64.27 29.03
N GLU A 247 -91.39 63.82 30.28
CA GLU A 247 -92.07 64.41 31.43
C GLU A 247 -91.67 65.88 31.65
N GLN A 248 -90.39 66.21 31.48
CA GLN A 248 -89.90 67.58 31.54
C GLN A 248 -90.54 68.47 30.47
N LYS A 249 -90.71 67.97 29.23
CA LYS A 249 -91.42 68.70 28.18
C LYS A 249 -92.88 68.96 28.53
N THR A 250 -93.60 67.95 29.02
CA THR A 250 -95.00 68.09 29.43
C THR A 250 -95.14 69.10 30.58
N ASN A 251 -94.26 69.03 31.58
CA ASN A 251 -94.23 70.01 32.66
C ASN A 251 -93.94 71.42 32.13
N HIS A 252 -93.05 71.55 31.15
CA HIS A 252 -92.77 72.83 30.51
C HIS A 252 -93.99 73.39 29.76
N GLU A 253 -94.74 72.55 29.05
CA GLU A 253 -96.00 72.94 28.40
C GLU A 253 -97.04 73.42 29.42
N ILE A 254 -97.19 72.72 30.55
CA ILE A 254 -98.09 73.13 31.63
C ILE A 254 -97.68 74.49 32.20
N ILE A 255 -96.40 74.72 32.45
CA ILE A 255 -95.89 76.02 32.96
C ILE A 255 -96.17 77.14 31.96
N ILE A 256 -95.97 76.90 30.66
CA ILE A 256 -96.32 77.89 29.62
C ILE A 256 -97.81 78.19 29.65
N GLN A 257 -98.65 77.16 29.81
CA GLN A 257 -100.10 77.33 29.88
C GLN A 257 -100.54 78.10 31.13
N ASP A 258 -99.91 77.84 32.28
CA ASP A 258 -100.16 78.59 33.51
C ASP A 258 -99.69 80.04 33.40
N LEU A 259 -98.55 80.30 32.74
CA LEU A 259 -98.09 81.66 32.44
C LEU A 259 -99.07 82.39 31.52
N MET A 260 -99.62 81.72 30.51
CA MET A 260 -100.68 82.28 29.65
C MET A 260 -101.96 82.60 30.46
N ASN A 261 -102.36 81.73 31.38
CA ASN A 261 -103.51 81.97 32.26
C ASN A 261 -103.28 83.15 33.21
N ILE A 262 -102.07 83.31 33.74
CA ILE A 262 -101.67 84.46 34.57
C ILE A 262 -101.69 85.74 33.72
N GLN A 263 -101.13 85.73 32.51
CA GLN A 263 -101.16 86.87 31.59
C GLN A 263 -102.61 87.28 31.28
N THR A 264 -103.50 86.31 31.02
CA THR A 264 -104.91 86.58 30.73
C THR A 264 -105.62 87.17 31.94
N LYS A 265 -105.39 86.65 33.16
CA LYS A 265 -105.93 87.22 34.41
C LYS A 265 -105.37 88.60 34.74
N ALA A 266 -104.09 88.86 34.41
CA ALA A 266 -103.47 90.16 34.56
C ALA A 266 -104.07 91.18 33.57
N GLN A 267 -104.37 90.77 32.34
CA GLN A 267 -105.04 91.61 31.34
C GLN A 267 -106.48 91.93 31.76
N ASP A 268 -107.21 90.93 32.29
CA ASP A 268 -108.59 91.06 32.76
C ASP A 268 -108.74 91.93 34.02
N THR A 269 -107.66 92.05 34.82
CA THR A 269 -107.58 93.00 35.95
C THR A 269 -107.22 94.42 35.51
N ILE A 270 -106.42 94.57 34.46
CA ILE A 270 -106.13 95.87 33.83
C ILE A 270 -107.41 96.44 33.17
N ASP A 271 -108.20 95.62 32.48
CA ASP A 271 -109.46 96.04 31.85
C ASP A 271 -110.55 96.44 32.87
N LYS A 272 -110.53 95.86 34.08
CA LYS A 272 -111.42 96.26 35.19
C LYS A 272 -111.01 97.56 35.87
N LEU A 273 -109.75 98.00 35.73
CA LEU A 273 -109.24 99.26 36.30
C LEU A 273 -109.36 100.45 35.35
N GLY A 274 -109.73 100.24 34.07
CA GLY A 274 -109.89 101.29 33.05
C GLY A 274 -111.29 101.90 32.92
N LYS A 275 -112.24 101.58 33.82
CA LYS A 275 -113.62 102.14 33.84
C LYS A 275 -113.96 102.87 35.14
N ILE A 276 -113.05 103.74 35.61
CA ILE A 276 -113.32 104.76 36.63
C ILE A 276 -113.34 106.12 35.94
#